data_AF-A0A7C4NX62-F1
#
_entry.id   AF-A0A7C4NX62-F1
#
_cell.length_a   1.000
_cell.length_b   1.000
_cell.length_c   1.000
_cell.angle_alpha   90.00
_cell.angle_beta   90.00
_cell.angle_gamma   90.00
#
_symmetry.space_group_name_H-M   'P 1'
#
loop_
_entity.id
_entity.type
_entity.pdbx_description
1 polymer ?
#
loop_
_entity_poly.entity_id
_entity_poly.type
_entity_poly.pdbx_seq_one_letter_code
_entity_poly.pdbx_strand_id
1 'polypeptide(L)'
;MHTLLSTLHSYNRYFILAALLFVLVRAFSGWLGRRPYEQLDNQASLVLLILSHLQLLLGLIMWAFTSSWTQTAFANFGLAMKDPNQRYWAVEHLIAMLLAIVLIQLGRTFSKKAADDLSKHRKTAIYTAIAALVIVVTLGQKGLLIGSQYGG
;
A
#
# COMPACT_ATOMS: atom_id res chain seq x y z
N MET A 1 17.10 -15.16 -7.29
CA MET A 1 16.63 -14.41 -6.09
C MET A 1 15.69 -13.29 -6.46
N HIS A 2 16.10 -12.33 -7.33
CA HIS A 2 15.24 -11.21 -7.76
C HIS A 2 13.88 -11.67 -8.32
N THR A 3 13.87 -12.66 -9.23
CA THR A 3 12.65 -13.19 -9.86
C THR A 3 11.64 -13.75 -8.87
N LEU A 4 12.09 -14.43 -7.81
CA LEU A 4 11.21 -14.96 -6.76
C LEU A 4 10.59 -13.81 -5.96
N LEU A 5 11.40 -12.85 -5.54
CA LEU A 5 10.94 -11.69 -4.77
C LEU A 5 9.94 -10.84 -5.56
N SER A 6 10.25 -10.54 -6.83
CA SER A 6 9.36 -9.75 -7.70
C SER A 6 8.05 -10.47 -7.97
N THR A 7 8.08 -11.79 -8.12
CA THR A 7 6.87 -12.61 -8.29
C THR A 7 6.00 -12.56 -7.04
N LEU A 8 6.56 -12.81 -5.86
CA LEU A 8 5.82 -12.73 -4.59
C LEU A 8 5.25 -11.33 -4.34
N HIS A 9 6.05 -10.30 -4.59
CA HIS A 9 5.63 -8.90 -4.45
C HIS A 9 4.50 -8.54 -5.43
N SER A 10 4.53 -9.06 -6.66
CA SER A 10 3.48 -8.87 -7.66
C SER A 10 2.16 -9.55 -7.25
N TYR A 11 2.21 -10.80 -6.79
CA TYR A 11 1.02 -11.51 -6.33
C TYR A 11 0.43 -10.88 -5.06
N ASN A 12 1.28 -10.52 -4.08
CA ASN A 12 0.84 -9.91 -2.84
C ASN A 12 0.15 -8.55 -3.04
N ARG A 13 0.57 -7.77 -4.06
CA ARG A 13 -0.13 -6.55 -4.47
C ARG A 13 -1.59 -6.81 -4.83
N TYR A 14 -1.90 -7.89 -5.56
CA TYR A 14 -3.29 -8.20 -5.92
C TYR A 14 -4.14 -8.57 -4.69
N PHE A 15 -3.56 -9.32 -3.74
CA PHE A 15 -4.22 -9.59 -2.45
C PHE A 15 -4.45 -8.30 -1.65
N ILE A 16 -3.51 -7.35 -1.66
CA ILE A 16 -3.69 -6.04 -1.03
C ILE A 16 -4.83 -5.28 -1.69
N LEU A 17 -4.87 -5.19 -3.01
CA LEU A 17 -5.92 -4.44 -3.71
C LEU A 17 -7.31 -5.01 -3.41
N ALA A 18 -7.44 -6.34 -3.37
CA ALA A 18 -8.69 -7.00 -2.98
C ALA A 18 -9.06 -6.71 -1.51
N ALA A 19 -8.12 -6.87 -0.57
CA ALA A 19 -8.35 -6.60 0.85
C ALA A 19 -8.67 -5.12 1.10
N LEU A 20 -8.00 -4.21 0.40
CA LEU A 20 -8.19 -2.77 0.47
C LEU A 20 -9.60 -2.38 0.04
N LEU A 21 -10.06 -2.91 -1.09
CA LEU A 21 -11.43 -2.70 -1.57
C LEU A 21 -12.46 -3.27 -0.57
N PHE A 22 -12.22 -4.47 -0.06
CA PHE A 22 -13.12 -5.10 0.91
C PHE A 22 -13.24 -4.28 2.20
N VAL A 23 -12.12 -3.82 2.76
CA VAL A 23 -12.10 -2.96 3.94
C VAL A 23 -12.81 -1.63 3.67
N LEU A 24 -12.63 -1.03 2.49
CA LEU A 24 -13.34 0.20 2.12
C LEU A 24 -14.85 0.01 2.08
N VAL A 25 -15.33 -1.04 1.39
CA VAL A 25 -16.77 -1.33 1.29
C VAL A 25 -17.36 -1.55 2.68
N ARG A 26 -16.71 -2.35 3.54
CA ARG A 26 -17.16 -2.56 4.92
C ARG A 26 -17.14 -1.29 5.75
N ALA A 27 -16.07 -0.51 5.69
CA ALA A 27 -15.95 0.71 6.48
C ALA A 27 -16.97 1.78 6.06
N PHE A 28 -17.20 1.99 4.76
CA PHE A 28 -18.21 2.95 4.28
C PHE A 28 -19.64 2.46 4.52
N SER A 29 -19.93 1.18 4.30
CA SER A 29 -21.27 0.64 4.59
C SER A 29 -21.61 0.68 6.08
N GLY A 30 -20.65 0.40 6.95
CA GLY A 30 -20.82 0.54 8.40
C GLY A 30 -20.98 1.99 8.84
N TRP A 31 -20.19 2.91 8.27
CA TRP A 31 -20.27 4.33 8.61
C TRP A 31 -21.58 4.98 8.12
N LEU A 32 -21.93 4.82 6.85
CA LEU A 32 -23.13 5.46 6.27
C LEU A 32 -24.42 4.75 6.72
N GLY A 33 -24.38 3.43 6.86
CA GLY A 33 -25.50 2.61 7.31
C GLY A 33 -25.66 2.55 8.83
N ARG A 34 -24.80 3.22 9.60
CA ARG A 34 -24.78 3.21 11.07
C ARG A 34 -24.85 1.80 11.66
N ARG A 35 -24.10 0.86 11.07
CA ARG A 35 -24.06 -0.54 11.50
C ARG A 35 -23.12 -0.70 12.70
N PRO A 36 -23.35 -1.70 13.57
CA PRO A 36 -22.40 -2.03 14.63
C PRO A 36 -21.06 -2.49 14.05
N TYR A 37 -19.99 -2.23 14.78
CA TYR A 37 -18.64 -2.62 14.36
C TYR A 37 -18.38 -4.07 14.74
N GLU A 38 -18.24 -4.93 13.74
CA GLU A 38 -18.16 -6.38 13.94
C GLU A 38 -16.72 -6.87 14.05
N GLN A 39 -16.55 -8.09 14.55
CA GLN A 39 -15.24 -8.76 14.57
C GLN A 39 -14.63 -8.87 13.17
N LEU A 40 -15.46 -9.05 12.14
CA LEU A 40 -15.02 -9.13 10.76
C LEU A 40 -14.42 -7.81 10.25
N ASP A 41 -14.90 -6.64 10.69
CA ASP A 41 -14.29 -5.35 10.35
C ASP A 41 -12.86 -5.22 10.88
N ASN A 42 -12.66 -5.68 12.13
CA ASN A 42 -11.36 -5.69 12.77
C ASN A 42 -10.39 -6.68 12.10
N GLN A 43 -10.88 -7.87 11.77
CA GLN A 43 -10.09 -8.90 11.10
C GLN A 43 -9.70 -8.46 9.68
N ALA A 44 -10.65 -7.90 8.92
CA ALA A 44 -10.38 -7.37 7.58
C ALA A 44 -9.30 -6.28 7.61
N SER A 45 -9.42 -5.33 8.55
CA SER A 45 -8.41 -4.26 8.74
C SER A 45 -7.05 -4.81 9.16
N LEU A 46 -7.01 -5.89 9.95
CA LEU A 46 -5.77 -6.56 10.33
C LEU A 46 -5.13 -7.31 9.16
N VAL A 47 -5.91 -8.02 8.35
CA VAL A 47 -5.40 -8.72 7.15
C VAL A 47 -4.80 -7.73 6.17
N LEU A 48 -5.49 -6.61 5.89
CA LEU A 48 -4.95 -5.54 5.05
C LEU A 48 -3.62 -5.02 5.61
N LEU A 49 -3.52 -4.80 6.92
CA LEU A 49 -2.28 -4.35 7.55
C LEU A 49 -1.15 -5.37 7.35
N ILE A 50 -1.38 -6.64 7.65
CA ILE A 50 -0.36 -7.71 7.54
C ILE A 50 0.13 -7.81 6.10
N LEU A 51 -0.77 -7.86 5.12
CA LEU A 51 -0.42 -7.92 3.70
C LEU A 51 0.40 -6.69 3.28
N SER A 52 0.02 -5.50 3.74
CA SER A 52 0.72 -4.25 3.44
C SER A 52 2.14 -4.21 4.02
N HIS A 53 2.33 -4.66 5.26
CA HIS A 53 3.66 -4.76 5.86
C HIS A 53 4.52 -5.83 5.18
N LEU A 54 3.94 -6.97 4.78
CA LEU A 54 4.64 -7.98 3.98
C LEU A 54 5.09 -7.40 2.63
N GLN A 55 4.23 -6.64 1.95
CA GLN A 55 4.57 -5.96 0.70
C GLN A 55 5.74 -4.98 0.87
N LEU A 56 5.72 -4.21 1.95
CA LEU A 56 6.81 -3.28 2.25
C LEU A 56 8.12 -4.01 2.46
N LEU A 57 8.12 -5.10 3.24
CA LEU A 57 9.32 -5.87 3.50
C LEU A 57 9.89 -6.45 2.19
N LEU A 58 9.04 -7.07 1.37
CA LEU A 58 9.45 -7.58 0.05
C LEU A 58 9.99 -6.45 -0.84
N GLY A 59 9.31 -5.30 -0.87
CA GLY A 59 9.69 -4.13 -1.66
C GLY A 59 11.01 -3.51 -1.19
N LEU A 60 11.24 -3.41 0.12
CA LEU A 60 12.48 -2.89 0.70
C LEU A 60 13.67 -3.81 0.43
N ILE A 61 13.48 -5.13 0.52
CA ILE A 61 14.53 -6.10 0.15
C ILE A 61 14.86 -5.96 -1.33
N MET A 62 13.85 -5.83 -2.20
CA MET A 62 14.09 -5.61 -3.63
C MET A 62 14.83 -4.31 -3.89
N TRP A 63 14.33 -3.21 -3.32
CA TRP A 63 14.87 -1.86 -3.45
C TRP A 63 16.33 -1.77 -2.94
N ALA A 64 16.65 -2.40 -1.82
CA ALA A 64 17.98 -2.30 -1.22
C ALA A 64 19.04 -3.21 -1.89
N PHE A 65 18.65 -4.40 -2.37
CA PHE A 65 19.64 -5.44 -2.71
C PHE A 65 19.60 -5.93 -4.16
N THR A 66 18.46 -5.86 -4.84
CA THR A 66 18.30 -6.62 -6.11
C THR A 66 17.77 -5.80 -7.28
N SER A 67 17.26 -4.59 -7.05
CA SER A 67 16.72 -3.72 -8.10
C SER A 67 17.85 -3.04 -8.88
N SER A 68 17.86 -3.20 -10.20
CA SER A 68 18.79 -2.53 -11.12
C SER A 68 18.56 -1.02 -11.16
N TRP A 69 17.30 -0.57 -11.03
CA TRP A 69 16.92 0.83 -10.96
C TRP A 69 17.56 1.54 -9.76
N THR A 70 17.54 0.92 -8.58
CA THR A 70 18.11 1.54 -7.38
C THR A 70 19.64 1.53 -7.41
N GLN A 71 20.25 0.44 -7.88
CA GLN A 71 21.70 0.37 -8.05
C GLN A 71 22.21 1.45 -9.02
N THR A 72 21.52 1.62 -10.16
CA THR A 72 21.84 2.67 -11.14
C THR A 72 21.64 4.06 -10.56
N ALA A 73 20.53 4.26 -9.82
CA ALA A 73 20.26 5.53 -9.18
C ALA A 73 21.30 5.91 -8.12
N PHE A 74 21.77 4.95 -7.31
CA PHE A 74 22.79 5.21 -6.29
C PHE A 74 24.19 5.40 -6.85
N ALA A 75 24.50 4.82 -8.01
CA ALA A 75 25.77 5.06 -8.69
C ALA A 75 25.92 6.53 -9.15
N ASN A 76 24.82 7.17 -9.55
CA ASN A 76 24.81 8.60 -9.87
C ASN A 76 23.47 9.27 -9.53
N PHE A 77 23.30 9.60 -8.24
CA PHE A 77 22.03 10.12 -7.72
C PHE A 77 21.63 11.45 -8.36
N GLY A 78 22.60 12.33 -8.65
CA GLY A 78 22.33 13.63 -9.27
C GLY A 78 21.72 13.52 -10.68
N LEU A 79 22.16 12.54 -11.48
CA LEU A 79 21.56 12.25 -12.78
C LEU A 79 20.23 11.48 -12.64
N ALA A 80 20.17 10.53 -11.71
CA ALA A 80 18.96 9.75 -11.46
C ALA A 80 17.76 10.61 -11.06
N MET A 81 17.98 11.69 -10.29
CA MET A 81 16.93 12.63 -9.93
C MET A 81 16.42 13.47 -11.12
N LYS A 82 17.19 13.57 -12.20
CA LYS A 82 16.77 14.27 -13.43
C LYS A 82 15.99 13.35 -14.37
N ASP A 83 16.28 12.05 -14.36
CA ASP A 83 15.55 11.05 -15.14
C ASP A 83 14.23 10.65 -14.45
N PRO A 84 13.06 10.89 -15.07
CA PRO A 84 11.77 10.60 -14.44
C PRO A 84 11.54 9.12 -14.13
N ASN A 85 12.13 8.19 -14.88
CA ASN A 85 11.94 6.75 -14.64
C ASN A 85 12.81 6.26 -13.49
N GLN A 86 14.09 6.68 -13.46
CA GLN A 86 14.99 6.37 -12.36
C GLN A 86 14.47 6.95 -11.04
N ARG A 87 14.06 8.22 -11.04
CA ARG A 87 13.50 8.89 -9.85
C ARG A 87 12.23 8.21 -9.35
N TYR A 88 11.34 7.81 -10.26
CA TYR A 88 10.10 7.12 -9.88
C TYR A 88 10.39 5.83 -9.10
N TRP A 89 11.21 4.93 -9.65
CA TRP A 89 11.47 3.62 -9.04
C TRP A 89 12.37 3.70 -7.80
N ALA A 90 13.33 4.61 -7.79
CA ALA A 90 14.26 4.75 -6.67
C ALA A 90 13.65 5.51 -5.48
N VAL A 91 12.74 6.47 -5.72
CA VAL A 91 12.31 7.42 -4.69
C VAL A 91 10.78 7.55 -4.62
N GLU A 92 10.14 8.02 -5.68
CA GLU A 92 8.72 8.43 -5.61
C GLU A 92 7.79 7.27 -5.25
N HIS A 93 8.00 6.11 -5.87
CA HIS A 93 7.24 4.91 -5.60
C HIS A 93 7.40 4.45 -4.14
N LEU A 94 8.63 4.37 -3.64
CA LEU A 94 8.91 3.93 -2.27
C LEU A 94 8.26 4.86 -1.24
N ILE A 95 8.44 6.18 -1.41
CA ILE A 95 7.89 7.18 -0.48
C ILE A 95 6.36 7.13 -0.46
N ALA A 96 5.72 7.03 -1.63
CA ALA A 96 4.28 6.94 -1.72
C ALA A 96 3.73 5.65 -1.06
N MET A 97 4.40 4.50 -1.28
CA MET A 97 3.99 3.24 -0.64
C MET A 97 4.19 3.29 0.89
N LEU A 98 5.27 3.88 1.38
CA LEU A 98 5.48 4.09 2.82
C LEU A 98 4.36 4.94 3.43
N LEU A 99 4.01 6.05 2.78
CA LEU A 99 2.91 6.92 3.23
C LEU A 99 1.58 6.15 3.30
N ALA A 100 1.26 5.37 2.26
CA ALA A 100 0.04 4.58 2.24
C ALA A 100 -0.02 3.57 3.40
N ILE A 101 1.08 2.92 3.72
CA ILE A 101 1.15 1.92 4.79
C ILE A 101 1.02 2.57 6.17
N VAL A 102 1.66 3.72 6.38
CA VAL A 102 1.47 4.51 7.61
C VAL A 102 0.00 4.89 7.76
N LEU A 103 -0.68 5.33 6.70
CA LEU A 103 -2.11 5.63 6.74
C LEU A 103 -2.96 4.41 7.09
N ILE A 104 -2.69 3.23 6.53
CA ILE A 104 -3.38 1.99 6.88
C ILE A 104 -3.19 1.66 8.38
N GLN A 105 -1.96 1.78 8.89
CA GLN A 105 -1.65 1.54 10.30
C GLN A 105 -2.35 2.54 11.22
N LEU A 106 -2.39 3.83 10.85
CA LEU A 106 -3.08 4.87 11.60
C LEU A 106 -4.60 4.63 11.60
N GLY A 107 -5.18 4.27 10.46
CA GLY A 107 -6.61 3.95 10.34
C GLY A 107 -7.03 2.86 11.31
N ARG A 108 -6.27 1.75 11.35
CA ARG A 108 -6.52 0.66 12.30
C ARG A 108 -6.28 1.08 13.75
N THR A 109 -5.19 1.79 14.03
CA THR A 109 -4.84 2.20 15.40
C THR A 109 -5.88 3.15 15.99
N PHE A 110 -6.35 4.12 15.20
CA PHE A 110 -7.37 5.07 15.63
C PHE A 110 -8.77 4.46 15.68
N SER A 111 -9.08 3.54 14.77
CA SER A 111 -10.32 2.75 14.85
C SER A 111 -10.36 1.96 16.17
N LYS A 112 -9.30 1.22 16.51
CA LYS A 112 -9.24 0.47 17.79
C LYS A 112 -9.35 1.33 19.04
N LYS A 113 -8.99 2.61 18.98
CA LYS A 113 -9.05 3.56 20.10
C LYS A 113 -10.35 4.36 20.15
N ALA A 114 -11.23 4.22 19.15
CA ALA A 114 -12.49 4.96 19.11
C ALA A 114 -13.52 4.39 20.09
N ALA A 115 -14.31 5.28 20.70
CA ALA A 115 -15.27 4.95 21.76
C ALA A 115 -16.53 4.26 21.22
N ASP A 116 -17.03 4.70 20.06
CA ASP A 116 -18.26 4.20 19.44
C ASP A 116 -18.01 3.58 18.07
N ASP A 117 -18.93 2.71 17.64
CA ASP A 117 -18.80 1.94 16.41
C ASP A 117 -18.81 2.80 15.13
N LEU A 118 -19.58 3.89 15.14
CA LEU A 118 -19.62 4.82 14.01
C LEU A 118 -18.24 5.48 13.82
N SER A 119 -17.62 5.91 14.91
CA SER A 119 -16.27 6.46 14.90
C SER A 119 -15.24 5.43 14.46
N LYS A 120 -15.35 4.15 14.85
CA LYS A 120 -14.48 3.08 14.36
C LYS A 120 -14.54 2.95 12.85
N HIS A 121 -15.75 2.84 12.28
CA HIS A 121 -15.95 2.77 10.83
C HIS A 121 -15.45 4.02 10.11
N ARG A 122 -15.75 5.21 10.64
CA ARG A 122 -15.31 6.48 10.05
C ARG A 122 -13.78 6.59 9.99
N LYS A 123 -13.08 6.21 11.07
CA LYS A 123 -11.61 6.23 11.09
C LYS A 123 -11.04 5.23 10.09
N THR A 124 -11.55 4.00 10.05
CA THR A 124 -11.11 3.02 9.04
C THR A 124 -11.38 3.56 7.62
N ALA A 125 -12.59 4.06 7.34
CA ALA A 125 -12.98 4.55 6.02
C ALA A 125 -12.07 5.68 5.52
N ILE A 126 -11.87 6.74 6.32
CA ILE A 126 -11.10 7.92 5.89
C ILE A 126 -9.63 7.55 5.63
N TYR A 127 -8.97 6.89 6.60
CA TYR A 127 -7.54 6.60 6.47
C TYR A 127 -7.28 5.57 5.37
N THR A 128 -8.09 4.52 5.27
CA THR A 128 -7.98 3.53 4.20
C THR A 128 -8.30 4.14 2.83
N ALA A 129 -9.23 5.09 2.73
CA ALA A 129 -9.55 5.75 1.46
C ALA A 129 -8.40 6.64 0.97
N ILE A 130 -7.79 7.41 1.87
CA ILE A 130 -6.60 8.21 1.53
C ILE A 130 -5.44 7.29 1.13
N ALA A 131 -5.21 6.20 1.87
CA ALA A 131 -4.19 5.22 1.51
C ALA A 131 -4.47 4.60 0.12
N ALA A 132 -5.73 4.27 -0.17
CA ALA A 132 -6.13 3.74 -1.46
C ALA A 132 -5.91 4.73 -2.60
N LEU A 133 -6.21 6.01 -2.39
CA LEU A 133 -5.94 7.05 -3.36
C LEU A 133 -4.43 7.13 -3.67
N VAL A 134 -3.58 7.14 -2.64
CA VAL A 134 -2.12 7.15 -2.82
C VAL A 134 -1.65 5.93 -3.61
N ILE A 135 -2.15 4.73 -3.27
CA ILE A 135 -1.80 3.49 -3.98
C ILE A 135 -2.24 3.55 -5.45
N VAL A 136 -3.49 3.89 -5.72
CA VAL A 136 -4.06 3.88 -7.08
C VAL A 136 -3.39 4.93 -7.97
N VAL A 137 -3.18 6.15 -7.47
CA VAL A 137 -2.51 7.21 -8.24
C VAL A 137 -1.09 6.81 -8.58
N THR A 138 -0.33 6.29 -7.60
CA THR A 138 1.07 5.91 -7.81
C THR A 138 1.20 4.73 -8.77
N LEU A 139 0.41 3.66 -8.57
CA LEU A 139 0.47 2.48 -9.44
C LEU A 139 -0.08 2.76 -10.84
N GLY A 140 -1.09 3.61 -10.96
CA GLY A 140 -1.72 3.98 -12.24
C GLY A 140 -0.74 4.64 -13.22
N GLN A 141 0.18 5.47 -12.72
CA GLN A 141 1.19 6.15 -13.54
C GLN A 141 2.06 5.21 -14.39
N LYS A 142 2.26 3.97 -13.93
CA LYS A 142 3.08 2.95 -14.62
C LYS A 142 2.28 1.70 -15.03
N GLY A 143 0.94 1.77 -15.01
CA GLY A 143 0.09 0.63 -15.37
C GLY A 143 0.21 -0.58 -14.42
N LEU A 144 0.74 -0.35 -13.21
CA LEU A 144 1.00 -1.39 -12.21
C LEU A 144 -0.27 -1.89 -11.52
N LEU A 145 -1.45 -1.37 -11.87
CA LEU A 145 -2.72 -1.89 -11.34
C LEU A 145 -3.11 -3.22 -11.99
N ILE A 146 -2.74 -3.43 -13.25
CA ILE A 146 -3.19 -4.57 -14.07
C ILE A 146 -2.01 -5.37 -14.66
N GLY A 147 -0.81 -4.78 -14.72
CA GLY A 147 0.40 -5.42 -15.26
C GLY A 147 1.57 -5.49 -14.28
N SER A 148 2.59 -6.27 -14.63
CA SER A 148 3.90 -6.27 -13.97
C SER A 148 4.93 -5.60 -14.87
N GLN A 149 5.13 -4.29 -14.71
CA GLN A 149 6.21 -3.54 -15.36
C GLN A 149 7.46 -3.54 -14.47
N TYR A 150 7.85 -4.69 -13.90
CA TYR A 150 9.19 -4.87 -13.32
C TYR A 150 10.17 -5.19 -14.46
N GLY A 151 10.18 -4.34 -15.48
CA GLY A 151 11.04 -4.46 -16.65
C GLY A 151 12.25 -3.56 -16.48
N GLY A 152 13.31 -4.11 -15.91
CA GLY A 152 14.67 -3.61 -15.93
C GLY A 152 15.60 -4.81 -15.99
#